data_AF-A0A2V6Y7Q3-F1
#
_entry.id   AF-A0A2V6Y7Q3-F1
#
_cell.length_a   1.000
_cell.length_b   1.000
_cell.length_c   1.000
_cell.angle_alpha   90.00
_cell.angle_beta   90.00
_cell.angle_gamma   90.00
#
_symmetry.space_group_name_H-M   'P 1'
#
loop_
_entity.id
_entity.type
_entity.pdbx_description
1 polymer ?
#
loop_
_entity_poly.entity_id
_entity_poly.type
_entity_poly.pdbx_seq_one_letter_code
_entity_poly.pdbx_strand_id
1 'polypeptide(L)'
;MGESPWGFDSPLAHQQHISPLTTHFEYSLRHLGELVVRENGRLCGSPQDGYLVLDRAKFRASFAADVDQETAAFMADSQVPWGLSALSGAISEPAWRTKPSWYLVVTEDQMIPVAAQRAMAKRAKSTIVEVKGSHAIYVSQPGAVAALIEQAAKSVKVAGA
;
A
#
# COMPACT_ATOMS: atom_id res chain seq x y z
N MET A 1 10.92 -39.75 -17.78
CA MET A 1 10.03 -38.87 -18.57
C MET A 1 9.16 -38.16 -17.54
N GLY A 2 9.42 -36.87 -17.34
CA GLY A 2 8.95 -36.11 -16.17
C GLY A 2 7.63 -35.40 -16.44
N GLU A 3 6.76 -35.45 -15.44
CA GLU A 3 5.50 -34.74 -15.35
C GLU A 3 5.75 -33.26 -15.01
N SER A 4 4.91 -32.38 -15.54
CA SER A 4 5.01 -30.93 -15.41
C SER A 4 4.59 -30.43 -14.02
N PRO A 5 5.32 -29.51 -13.37
CA PRO A 5 5.08 -29.06 -12.00
C PRO A 5 3.91 -28.08 -11.82
N TRP A 6 3.11 -27.83 -12.87
CA TRP A 6 2.03 -26.83 -12.84
C TRP A 6 0.72 -27.40 -13.38
N GLY A 7 0.23 -28.47 -12.74
CA GLY A 7 -1.07 -29.07 -13.00
C GLY A 7 -2.20 -28.09 -12.66
N PHE A 8 -2.69 -27.39 -13.68
CA PHE A 8 -4.03 -26.82 -13.67
C PHE A 8 -5.02 -27.91 -14.05
N ASP A 9 -5.55 -28.62 -13.06
CA ASP A 9 -6.81 -29.34 -13.19
C ASP A 9 -7.79 -28.78 -12.15
N SER A 10 -8.80 -28.09 -12.65
CA SER A 10 -9.96 -27.68 -11.86
C SER A 10 -10.95 -28.83 -11.82
N PRO A 11 -11.47 -29.17 -10.63
CA PRO A 11 -12.92 -29.30 -10.55
C PRO A 11 -13.49 -28.59 -9.32
N LEU A 12 -14.48 -27.75 -9.59
CA LEU A 12 -15.49 -27.35 -8.61
C LEU A 12 -16.19 -28.61 -8.07
N ALA A 13 -16.00 -28.90 -6.78
CA ALA A 13 -17.03 -29.38 -5.85
C ALA A 13 -16.37 -30.05 -4.64
N HIS A 14 -16.29 -29.33 -3.52
CA HIS A 14 -16.66 -29.88 -2.22
C HIS A 14 -16.88 -28.72 -1.25
N GLN A 15 -18.16 -28.44 -0.99
CA GLN A 15 -18.59 -27.63 0.14
C GLN A 15 -18.12 -28.29 1.44
N GLN A 16 -17.24 -27.62 2.17
CA GLN A 16 -17.27 -27.64 3.62
C GLN A 16 -17.46 -26.21 4.10
N HIS A 17 -18.39 -26.06 5.04
CA HIS A 17 -18.90 -24.80 5.59
C HIS A 17 -17.78 -23.81 5.96
N ILE A 18 -17.57 -22.79 5.14
CA ILE A 18 -16.82 -21.60 5.50
C ILE A 18 -17.74 -20.40 5.30
N SER A 19 -17.87 -19.60 6.35
CA SER A 19 -18.78 -18.45 6.41
C SER A 19 -18.52 -17.46 5.25
N PRO A 20 -19.57 -16.98 4.55
CA PRO A 20 -19.44 -16.11 3.38
C PRO A 20 -18.83 -14.72 3.68
N LEU A 21 -18.67 -14.36 4.95
CA LEU A 21 -18.08 -13.08 5.37
C LEU A 21 -16.55 -13.05 5.32
N THR A 22 -15.87 -14.20 5.28
CA THR A 22 -14.39 -14.26 5.27
C THR A 22 -13.82 -14.29 3.85
N THR A 23 -14.55 -14.84 2.88
CA THR A 23 -14.07 -15.08 1.51
C THR A 23 -13.96 -13.80 0.68
N HIS A 24 -14.81 -12.79 0.92
CA HIS A 24 -14.68 -11.48 0.25
C HIS A 24 -13.56 -10.61 0.82
N PHE A 25 -13.09 -10.89 2.04
CA PHE A 25 -12.14 -10.05 2.77
C PHE A 25 -10.68 -10.36 2.44
N GLU A 26 -10.31 -11.63 2.30
CA GLU A 26 -8.98 -12.03 1.80
C GLU A 26 -8.80 -11.71 0.31
N TYR A 27 -9.89 -11.73 -0.46
CA TYR A 27 -9.90 -11.31 -1.86
C TYR A 27 -9.48 -9.85 -2.00
N SER A 28 -9.89 -8.97 -1.08
CA SER A 28 -9.59 -7.53 -1.17
C SER A 28 -8.09 -7.21 -1.06
N LEU A 29 -7.34 -7.89 -0.20
CA LEU A 29 -5.90 -7.63 -0.03
C LEU A 29 -5.06 -8.28 -1.13
N ARG A 30 -5.41 -9.49 -1.58
CA ARG A 30 -4.77 -10.11 -2.76
C ARG A 30 -5.07 -9.33 -4.03
N HIS A 31 -6.32 -8.87 -4.20
CA HIS A 31 -6.71 -8.08 -5.37
C HIS A 31 -6.12 -6.67 -5.35
N LEU A 32 -5.95 -6.05 -4.18
CA LEU A 32 -5.17 -4.81 -4.05
C LEU A 32 -3.69 -5.07 -4.34
N GLY A 33 -3.11 -6.16 -3.84
CA GLY A 33 -1.76 -6.59 -4.17
C GLY A 33 -1.58 -6.82 -5.68
N GLU A 34 -2.52 -7.50 -6.33
CA GLU A 34 -2.54 -7.74 -7.78
C GLU A 34 -2.76 -6.45 -8.57
N LEU A 35 -3.62 -5.53 -8.12
CA LEU A 35 -3.88 -4.26 -8.79
C LEU A 35 -2.66 -3.34 -8.69
N VAL A 36 -2.07 -3.25 -7.49
CA VAL A 36 -0.82 -2.55 -7.22
C VAL A 36 0.32 -3.19 -8.01
N VAL A 37 0.44 -4.52 -8.08
CA VAL A 37 1.47 -5.20 -8.90
C VAL A 37 1.23 -5.00 -10.40
N ARG A 38 -0.02 -4.96 -10.87
CA ARG A 38 -0.33 -4.78 -12.29
C ARG A 38 -0.12 -3.33 -12.75
N GLU A 39 -0.48 -2.36 -11.92
CA GLU A 39 -0.19 -0.94 -12.17
C GLU A 39 1.31 -0.66 -11.98
N ASN A 40 1.93 -1.15 -10.90
CA ASN A 40 3.37 -1.01 -10.67
C ASN A 40 4.23 -1.81 -11.63
N GLY A 41 3.75 -2.88 -12.24
CA GLY A 41 4.49 -3.62 -13.28
C GLY A 41 4.82 -2.74 -14.49
N ARG A 42 4.02 -1.70 -14.76
CA ARG A 42 4.34 -0.66 -15.77
C ARG A 42 5.30 0.40 -15.25
N LEU A 43 5.34 0.62 -13.93
CA LEU A 43 6.12 1.66 -13.27
C LEU A 43 7.50 1.19 -12.81
N CYS A 44 7.68 -0.08 -12.45
CA CYS A 44 8.91 -0.65 -11.91
C CYS A 44 9.68 -1.56 -12.87
N GLY A 45 9.04 -2.00 -13.97
CA GLY A 45 9.58 -3.09 -14.77
C GLY A 45 9.47 -4.45 -14.05
N SER A 46 10.14 -5.47 -14.58
CA SER A 46 10.16 -6.81 -13.98
C SER A 46 10.94 -6.82 -12.67
N PRO A 47 10.46 -7.51 -11.62
CA PRO A 47 11.23 -7.69 -10.40
C PRO A 47 12.60 -8.33 -10.68
N GLN A 48 13.63 -7.85 -10.00
CA GLN A 48 14.97 -8.44 -10.04
C GLN A 48 15.27 -9.03 -8.67
N ASP A 49 15.57 -10.33 -8.63
CA ASP A 49 15.81 -11.09 -7.39
C ASP A 49 14.70 -10.93 -6.32
N GLY A 50 13.46 -10.74 -6.77
CA GLY A 50 12.30 -10.52 -5.89
C GLY A 50 12.12 -9.10 -5.39
N TYR A 51 12.92 -8.14 -5.87
CA TYR A 51 12.82 -6.73 -5.53
C TYR A 51 12.30 -5.88 -6.69
N LEU A 52 11.59 -4.81 -6.34
CA LEU A 52 11.06 -3.81 -7.25
C LEU A 52 11.76 -2.47 -7.02
N VAL A 53 12.04 -1.78 -8.12
CA VAL A 53 12.54 -0.39 -8.15
C VAL A 53 11.68 0.34 -9.16
N LEU A 54 11.21 1.56 -8.88
CA LEU A 54 10.51 2.34 -9.89
C LEU A 54 11.48 2.73 -11.00
N ASP A 55 11.02 2.63 -12.24
CA ASP A 55 11.66 3.19 -13.41
C ASP A 55 11.93 4.67 -13.14
N ARG A 56 13.22 5.02 -13.15
CA ARG A 56 13.71 6.36 -12.85
C ARG A 56 13.00 7.44 -13.68
N ALA A 57 12.68 7.15 -14.94
CA ALA A 57 12.02 8.10 -15.83
C ALA A 57 10.55 8.33 -15.46
N LYS A 58 9.91 7.35 -14.79
CA LYS A 58 8.51 7.42 -14.36
C LYS A 58 8.35 7.83 -12.90
N PHE A 59 9.42 7.75 -12.11
CA PHE A 59 9.41 7.99 -10.66
C PHE A 59 8.66 9.26 -10.28
N ARG A 60 9.03 10.41 -10.87
CA ARG A 60 8.40 11.69 -10.52
C ARG A 60 6.90 11.67 -10.81
N ALA A 61 6.48 11.25 -12.01
CA ALA A 61 5.06 11.26 -12.38
C ALA A 61 4.20 10.33 -11.51
N SER A 62 4.78 9.25 -11.01
CA SER A 62 4.05 8.24 -10.23
C SER A 62 4.11 8.45 -8.73
N PHE A 63 5.30 8.70 -8.18
CA PHE A 63 5.55 8.74 -6.75
C PHE A 63 5.63 10.17 -6.19
N ALA A 64 6.13 11.13 -6.96
CA ALA A 64 6.50 12.47 -6.47
C ALA A 64 6.01 13.59 -7.40
N ALA A 65 4.77 13.50 -7.89
CA ALA A 65 4.28 14.34 -8.98
C ALA A 65 4.22 15.83 -8.62
N ASP A 66 4.04 16.12 -7.34
CA ASP A 66 3.96 17.45 -6.73
C ASP A 66 5.28 17.89 -6.05
N VAL A 67 6.36 17.13 -6.20
CA VAL A 67 7.71 17.52 -5.78
C VAL A 67 8.44 18.19 -6.95
N ASP A 68 9.32 19.15 -6.67
CA ASP A 68 10.14 19.79 -7.69
C ASP A 68 11.04 18.78 -8.41
N GLN A 69 11.47 19.13 -9.62
CA GLN A 69 12.15 18.19 -10.51
C GLN A 69 13.51 17.71 -9.97
N GLU A 70 14.28 18.60 -9.35
CA GLU A 70 15.63 18.27 -8.87
C GLU A 70 15.55 17.35 -7.67
N THR A 71 14.69 17.68 -6.69
CA THR A 71 14.44 16.84 -5.53
C THR A 71 13.88 15.47 -5.96
N ALA A 72 12.92 15.44 -6.88
CA ALA A 72 12.35 14.18 -7.36
C ALA A 72 13.39 13.32 -8.13
N ALA A 73 14.32 13.94 -8.86
CA ALA A 73 15.41 13.22 -9.53
C ALA A 73 16.36 12.59 -8.50
N PHE A 74 16.75 13.35 -7.47
CA PHE A 74 17.57 12.82 -6.38
C PHE A 74 16.86 11.67 -5.64
N MET A 75 15.56 11.79 -5.38
CA MET A 75 14.76 10.73 -4.79
C MET A 75 14.70 9.48 -5.67
N ALA A 76 14.59 9.65 -6.99
CA ALA A 76 14.59 8.52 -7.94
C ALA A 76 15.91 7.75 -7.94
N ASP A 77 17.03 8.46 -7.76
CA ASP A 77 18.38 7.87 -7.64
C ASP A 77 18.63 7.25 -6.26
N SER A 78 17.91 7.71 -5.23
CA SER A 78 18.04 7.25 -3.84
C SER A 78 17.09 6.11 -3.46
N GLN A 79 16.43 5.49 -4.44
CA GLN A 79 15.50 4.40 -4.18
C GLN A 79 16.19 3.20 -3.53
N VAL A 80 15.57 2.67 -2.48
CA VAL A 80 15.92 1.36 -1.94
C VAL A 80 14.95 0.33 -2.52
N PRO A 81 15.43 -0.74 -3.19
CA PRO A 81 14.56 -1.76 -3.74
C PRO A 81 13.68 -2.39 -2.66
N TRP A 82 12.38 -2.54 -2.95
CA TRP A 82 11.43 -3.11 -2.00
C TRP A 82 10.99 -4.50 -2.46
N GLY A 83 10.89 -5.44 -1.51
CA GLY A 83 10.58 -6.84 -1.82
C GLY A 83 9.14 -7.03 -2.26
N LEU A 84 8.93 -7.75 -3.36
CA LEU A 84 7.59 -8.10 -3.87
C LEU A 84 6.77 -8.88 -2.82
N SER A 85 7.44 -9.68 -2.00
CA SER A 85 6.82 -10.44 -0.90
C SER A 85 6.21 -9.56 0.19
N ALA A 86 6.59 -8.27 0.28
CA ALA A 86 5.98 -7.33 1.23
C ALA A 86 4.49 -7.11 0.94
N LEU A 87 4.03 -7.31 -0.29
CA LEU A 87 2.62 -7.16 -0.68
C LEU A 87 1.75 -8.35 -0.27
N SER A 88 2.35 -9.52 -0.03
CA SER A 88 1.63 -10.76 0.30
C SER A 88 1.81 -11.21 1.75
N GLY A 89 2.54 -10.43 2.55
CA GLY A 89 2.74 -10.71 3.98
C GLY A 89 1.41 -10.78 4.74
N ALA A 90 1.16 -11.92 5.39
CA ALA A 90 0.00 -12.09 6.25
C ALA A 90 0.27 -11.44 7.63
N ILE A 91 -0.61 -10.52 8.04
CA ILE A 91 -0.58 -9.90 9.37
C ILE A 91 -1.65 -10.56 10.23
N SER A 92 -1.24 -11.28 11.29
CA SER A 92 -2.14 -11.94 12.22
C SER A 92 -2.76 -10.96 13.23
N GLU A 93 -1.92 -10.11 13.83
CA GLU A 93 -2.31 -9.16 14.89
C GLU A 93 -2.11 -7.71 14.44
N PRO A 94 -2.98 -7.17 13.57
CA PRO A 94 -2.83 -5.81 13.08
C PRO A 94 -3.08 -4.79 14.19
N ALA A 95 -2.11 -3.90 14.44
CA ALA A 95 -2.14 -2.94 15.54
C ALA A 95 -3.38 -2.02 15.57
N TRP A 96 -3.96 -1.71 14.40
CA TRP A 96 -5.16 -0.87 14.29
C TRP A 96 -6.43 -1.50 14.88
N ARG A 97 -6.41 -2.80 15.24
CA ARG A 97 -7.52 -3.43 15.97
C ARG A 97 -7.58 -3.05 17.45
N THR A 98 -6.43 -2.72 18.05
CA THR A 98 -6.31 -2.46 19.49
C THR A 98 -5.80 -1.06 19.82
N LYS A 99 -5.21 -0.36 18.85
CA LYS A 99 -4.70 1.01 19.02
C LYS A 99 -5.53 2.00 18.19
N PRO A 100 -5.73 3.23 18.69
CA PRO A 100 -6.25 4.32 17.86
C PRO A 100 -5.46 4.46 16.55
N SER A 101 -6.15 4.74 15.46
CA SER A 101 -5.58 4.77 14.11
C SER A 101 -5.89 6.10 13.43
N TRP A 102 -4.90 6.63 12.70
CA TRP A 102 -5.01 7.80 11.84
C TRP A 102 -4.54 7.45 10.44
N TYR A 103 -5.14 8.06 9.43
CA TYR A 103 -4.79 7.83 8.04
C TYR A 103 -4.83 9.15 7.27
N LEU A 104 -3.74 9.47 6.56
CA LEU A 104 -3.68 10.57 5.62
C LEU A 104 -3.98 10.03 4.23
N VAL A 105 -5.15 10.34 3.69
CA VAL A 105 -5.49 10.00 2.30
C VAL A 105 -4.92 11.09 1.39
N VAL A 106 -4.15 10.68 0.39
CA VAL A 106 -3.57 11.55 -0.62
C VAL A 106 -4.27 11.35 -1.95
N THR A 107 -4.97 12.39 -2.42
CA THR A 107 -5.99 12.22 -3.47
C THR A 107 -5.44 12.13 -4.88
N GLU A 108 -4.17 12.48 -5.11
CA GLU A 108 -3.53 12.47 -6.44
C GLU A 108 -2.43 11.42 -6.55
N ASP A 109 -2.36 10.50 -5.57
CA ASP A 109 -1.45 9.36 -5.55
C ASP A 109 -1.66 8.45 -6.77
N GLN A 110 -0.61 8.26 -7.55
CA GLN A 110 -0.59 7.38 -8.74
C GLN A 110 0.04 6.01 -8.45
N MET A 111 0.44 5.75 -7.21
CA MET A 111 0.92 4.46 -6.70
C MET A 111 -0.20 3.66 -6.05
N ILE A 112 -1.06 4.33 -5.27
CA ILE A 112 -2.19 3.71 -4.57
C ILE A 112 -3.46 4.49 -4.89
N PRO A 113 -4.42 3.89 -5.63
CA PRO A 113 -5.67 4.56 -5.94
C PRO A 113 -6.40 5.08 -4.70
N VAL A 114 -6.92 6.31 -4.77
CA VAL A 114 -7.59 6.97 -3.63
C VAL A 114 -8.73 6.14 -3.04
N ALA A 115 -9.46 5.38 -3.88
CA ALA A 115 -10.51 4.47 -3.43
C ALA A 115 -9.96 3.33 -2.56
N ALA A 116 -8.78 2.80 -2.89
CA ALA A 116 -8.09 1.79 -2.09
C ALA A 116 -7.62 2.36 -0.75
N GLN A 117 -7.03 3.57 -0.75
CA GLN A 117 -6.64 4.25 0.49
C GLN A 117 -7.83 4.44 1.45
N ARG A 118 -8.95 4.96 0.94
CA ARG A 118 -10.19 5.12 1.72
C ARG A 118 -10.72 3.79 2.24
N ALA A 119 -10.68 2.73 1.44
CA ALA A 119 -11.09 1.40 1.88
C ALA A 119 -10.20 0.86 3.01
N MET A 120 -8.88 1.04 2.89
CA MET A 120 -7.91 0.66 3.94
C MET A 120 -8.14 1.44 5.24
N ALA A 121 -8.30 2.77 5.15
CA ALA A 121 -8.57 3.63 6.30
C ALA A 121 -9.89 3.28 7.00
N LYS A 122 -10.95 3.04 6.22
CA LYS A 122 -12.25 2.60 6.74
C LYS A 122 -12.16 1.25 7.45
N ARG A 123 -11.44 0.29 6.87
CA ARG A 123 -11.20 -1.03 7.48
C ARG A 123 -10.50 -0.91 8.82
N ALA A 124 -9.53 0.00 8.92
CA ALA A 124 -8.80 0.28 10.14
C ALA A 124 -9.58 1.17 11.15
N LYS A 125 -10.79 1.62 10.79
CA LYS A 125 -11.58 2.61 11.57
C LYS A 125 -10.75 3.85 11.94
N SER A 126 -9.88 4.28 11.03
CA SER A 126 -8.97 5.39 11.28
C SER A 126 -9.72 6.72 11.33
N THR A 127 -9.16 7.68 12.08
CA THR A 127 -9.44 9.11 11.85
C THR A 127 -8.79 9.49 10.52
N ILE A 128 -9.59 9.99 9.58
CA ILE A 128 -9.15 10.28 8.21
C ILE A 128 -8.95 11.78 8.03
N VAL A 129 -7.80 12.17 7.48
CA VAL A 129 -7.57 13.49 6.90
C VAL A 129 -7.26 13.28 5.42
N GLU A 130 -7.91 14.04 4.54
CA GLU A 130 -7.63 13.99 3.10
C GLU A 130 -6.85 15.25 2.69
N VAL A 131 -5.79 15.05 1.91
CA VAL A 131 -4.95 16.12 1.37
C VAL A 131 -4.76 15.89 -0.12
N LYS A 132 -4.82 16.98 -0.89
CA LYS A 132 -4.50 16.95 -2.30
C LYS A 132 -2.98 16.89 -2.48
N GLY A 133 -2.46 15.80 -3.06
CA GLY A 133 -1.03 15.65 -3.35
C GLY A 133 -0.68 14.23 -3.78
N SER A 134 0.58 14.01 -4.12
CA SER A 134 1.10 12.74 -4.63
C SER A 134 1.53 11.79 -3.50
N HIS A 135 2.09 10.62 -3.85
CA HIS A 135 2.50 9.59 -2.89
C HIS A 135 3.58 10.10 -1.91
N ALA A 136 4.53 10.91 -2.40
CA ALA A 136 5.58 11.54 -1.60
C ALA A 136 5.11 12.76 -0.81
N ILE A 137 3.90 12.74 -0.26
CA ILE A 137 3.27 13.86 0.45
C ILE A 137 4.10 14.40 1.63
N TYR A 138 4.91 13.54 2.24
CA TYR A 138 5.83 13.91 3.32
C TYR A 138 6.97 14.82 2.85
N VAL A 139 7.26 14.85 1.54
CA VAL A 139 8.23 15.78 0.93
C VAL A 139 7.52 17.02 0.40
N SER A 140 6.42 16.86 -0.34
CA SER A 140 5.73 17.99 -0.97
C SER A 140 4.96 18.85 0.04
N GLN A 141 4.37 18.23 1.08
CA GLN A 141 3.54 18.90 2.09
C GLN A 141 3.84 18.36 3.51
N PRO A 142 5.08 18.50 4.01
CA PRO A 142 5.49 17.98 5.32
C PRO A 142 4.64 18.52 6.48
N GLY A 143 4.12 19.74 6.37
CA GLY A 143 3.26 20.34 7.39
C GLY A 143 1.95 19.57 7.61
N ALA A 144 1.33 19.05 6.56
CA ALA A 144 0.11 18.26 6.68
C ALA A 144 0.36 16.92 7.40
N VAL A 145 1.49 16.28 7.08
CA VAL A 145 1.92 15.05 7.75
C VAL A 145 2.22 15.30 9.23
N ALA A 146 3.02 16.34 9.51
CA ALA A 146 3.37 16.72 10.89
C ALA A 146 2.13 17.04 11.73
N ALA A 147 1.18 17.80 11.18
CA ALA A 147 -0.06 18.14 11.87
C ALA A 147 -0.89 16.89 12.24
N LEU A 148 -0.99 15.91 11.33
CA LEU A 148 -1.69 14.66 11.63
C LEU A 148 -0.98 13.84 12.72
N ILE A 149 0.36 13.77 12.67
CA ILE A 149 1.16 13.09 13.69
C ILE A 149 0.97 13.78 15.06
N GLU A 150 1.03 15.12 15.11
CA GLU A 150 0.79 15.87 16.33
C GLU A 150 -0.62 15.62 16.89
N GLN A 151 -1.63 15.61 16.03
CA GLN A 151 -3.01 15.31 16.42
C GLN A 151 -3.09 13.91 17.03
N ALA A 152 -2.50 12.90 16.39
CA ALA A 152 -2.46 11.54 16.89
C ALA A 152 -1.75 11.46 18.26
N ALA A 153 -0.58 12.07 18.38
CA ALA A 153 0.23 12.07 19.60
C ALA A 153 -0.50 12.73 20.79
N LYS A 154 -1.22 13.84 20.55
CA LYS A 154 -2.00 14.54 21.58
C LYS A 154 -3.29 13.80 21.97
N SER A 155 -3.81 12.96 21.08
CA SER A 155 -5.10 12.26 21.27
C SER A 155 -4.96 10.91 21.97
N VAL A 156 -3.76 10.34 22.00
CA VAL A 156 -3.49 9.08 22.71
C VAL A 156 -3.03 9.41 24.14
N LYS A 157 -3.78 8.94 25.14
CA LYS A 157 -3.27 8.91 26.51
C LYS A 157 -2.14 7.88 26.56
N VAL A 158 -0.95 8.30 26.96
CA VAL A 158 0.12 7.36 27.32
C VAL A 158 -0.43 6.49 28.45
N ALA A 159 -0.59 5.18 28.20
CA ALA A 159 -0.86 4.25 29.28
C ALA A 159 0.33 4.36 30.25
N GLY A 160 0.03 4.70 31.51
CA GLY A 160 0.95 5.27 32.50
C GLY A 160 2.39 4.73 32.43
N ALA A 161 3.33 5.67 32.37
CA ALA A 161 4.73 5.45 32.69
C ALA A 161 4.90 5.18 34.19
#